data_AF-A0A933BYN1-F1
#
_entry.id   AF-A0A933BYN1-F1
#
_cell.length_a   1.000
_cell.length_b   1.000
_cell.length_c   1.000
_cell.angle_alpha   90.00
_cell.angle_beta   90.00
_cell.angle_gamma   90.00
#
_symmetry.space_group_name_H-M   'P 1'
#
loop_
_entity.id
_entity.type
_entity.pdbx_description
1 polymer ?
#
loop_
_entity_poly.entity_id
_entity_poly.type
_entity_poly.pdbx_seq_one_letter_code
_entity_poly.pdbx_strand_id
1 'polypeptide(L)'
;MRRFRKAVDIGLPIAGNVLILGTVLLISEVTVQVPVVLIGILMIEAGIFKLAHPLLPNERKYLALRAEVDDFIGLVRRLNRAALALRDDESTAAREAVREVTRAMQESLERMELVAGKTEGEVAGLRPPAAPSVSSSG
;
A
#
# COMPACT_ATOMS: atom_id res chain seq x y z
N MET A 1 -2.57 7.99 25.68
CA MET A 1 -2.25 8.63 24.38
C MET A 1 -3.14 8.21 23.19
N ARG A 2 -3.61 6.94 23.07
CA ARG A 2 -4.51 6.52 21.96
C ARG A 2 -5.86 7.25 21.88
N ARG A 3 -6.46 7.60 23.03
CA ARG A 3 -7.76 8.31 23.09
C ARG A 3 -7.66 9.78 22.66
N PHE A 4 -6.55 10.45 22.98
CA PHE A 4 -6.30 11.84 22.59
C PHE A 4 -6.04 11.96 21.08
N ARG A 5 -5.29 11.02 20.48
CA ARG A 5 -5.16 10.94 19.00
C ARG A 5 -6.51 10.74 18.32
N LYS A 6 -7.31 9.77 18.76
CA LYS A 6 -8.67 9.55 18.21
C LYS A 6 -9.57 10.80 18.33
N ALA A 7 -9.49 11.53 19.44
CA ALA A 7 -10.26 12.76 19.62
C ALA A 7 -9.82 13.86 18.66
N VAL A 8 -8.52 14.00 18.40
CA VAL A 8 -7.99 14.95 17.42
C VAL A 8 -8.36 14.54 15.99
N ASP A 9 -8.26 13.25 15.66
CA ASP A 9 -8.47 12.77 14.30
C ASP A 9 -9.96 12.82 13.89
N ILE A 10 -10.89 12.68 14.83
CA ILE A 10 -12.35 12.88 14.60
C ILE A 10 -12.74 14.35 14.77
N GLY A 11 -12.09 15.06 15.70
CA GLY A 11 -12.40 16.46 15.98
C GLY A 11 -11.99 17.41 14.86
N LEU A 12 -10.91 17.11 14.13
CA LEU A 12 -10.37 18.00 13.10
C LEU A 12 -11.31 18.15 11.88
N PRO A 13 -11.91 17.09 11.30
CA PRO A 13 -12.92 17.24 10.25
C PRO A 13 -14.20 17.95 10.73
N ILE A 14 -14.65 17.67 11.96
CA ILE A 14 -15.83 18.31 12.54
C ILE A 14 -15.58 19.81 12.70
N ALA A 15 -14.41 20.19 13.22
CA ALA A 15 -14.01 21.59 13.37
C ALA A 15 -13.87 22.29 12.00
N GLY A 16 -13.27 21.62 11.01
CA GLY A 16 -13.16 22.14 9.64
C GLY A 16 -14.53 22.41 9.01
N ASN A 17 -15.50 21.51 9.20
CA ASN A 17 -16.85 21.70 8.67
C ASN A 17 -17.59 22.85 9.36
N VAL A 18 -17.50 22.95 10.70
CA VAL A 18 -18.07 24.08 11.46
C VAL A 18 -17.44 25.41 11.01
N LEU A 19 -16.14 25.43 10.76
CA LEU A 19 -15.44 26.60 10.24
C LEU A 19 -15.96 27.02 8.86
N ILE A 20 -16.10 26.08 7.91
CA ILE A 20 -16.62 26.37 6.56
C ILE A 20 -18.05 26.93 6.66
N LEU A 21 -18.93 26.23 7.37
CA LEU A 21 -20.33 26.65 7.51
C LEU A 21 -20.45 28.01 8.20
N GLY A 22 -19.70 28.23 9.29
CA GLY A 22 -19.68 29.50 9.99
C GLY A 22 -19.17 30.65 9.11
N THR A 23 -18.11 30.41 8.34
CA THR A 23 -17.55 31.40 7.42
C THR A 23 -18.55 31.76 6.32
N VAL A 24 -19.23 30.76 5.74
CA VAL A 24 -20.23 31.00 4.69
C VAL A 24 -21.44 31.78 5.19
N LEU A 25 -21.85 31.55 6.44
CA LEU A 25 -23.02 32.20 7.02
C LEU A 25 -22.75 33.59 7.59
N LEU A 26 -21.53 33.85 8.09
CA LEU A 26 -21.22 35.06 8.86
C LEU A 26 -20.35 36.07 8.11
N ILE A 27 -19.59 35.65 7.08
CA ILE A 27 -18.68 36.52 6.34
C ILE A 27 -19.24 36.73 4.92
N SER A 28 -19.69 37.95 4.65
CA SER A 28 -20.19 38.35 3.32
C SER A 28 -19.07 38.83 2.38
N GLU A 29 -17.89 39.12 2.91
CA GLU A 29 -16.76 39.60 2.14
C GLU A 29 -15.98 38.44 1.52
N VAL A 30 -16.12 38.28 0.20
CA VAL A 30 -15.58 37.15 -0.57
C VAL A 30 -14.05 37.02 -0.41
N THR A 31 -13.33 38.14 -0.35
CA THR A 31 -11.86 38.17 -0.20
C THR A 31 -11.38 37.50 1.09
N VAL A 32 -12.15 37.59 2.17
CA VAL A 32 -11.85 36.95 3.46
C VAL A 32 -12.49 35.57 3.54
N GLN A 33 -13.66 35.39 2.93
CA GLN A 33 -14.41 34.13 2.93
C GLN A 33 -13.64 33.00 2.23
N VAL A 34 -13.09 33.26 1.05
CA VAL A 34 -12.38 32.26 0.22
C VAL A 34 -11.18 31.62 0.95
N PRO A 35 -10.20 32.37 1.49
CA PRO A 35 -9.05 31.76 2.16
C PRO A 35 -9.45 30.99 3.43
N VAL A 36 -10.47 31.44 4.16
CA VAL A 36 -10.92 30.76 5.38
C VAL A 36 -11.64 29.43 5.06
N VAL A 37 -12.45 29.40 4.00
CA VAL A 37 -13.04 28.16 3.49
C VAL A 37 -11.95 27.18 3.04
N LEU A 38 -10.93 27.66 2.33
CA LEU A 38 -9.78 26.84 1.93
C LEU A 38 -9.06 26.21 3.14
N ILE A 39 -8.86 26.98 4.21
CA ILE A 39 -8.30 26.45 5.46
C ILE A 39 -9.20 25.35 6.05
N GLY A 40 -10.52 25.55 6.06
CA GLY A 40 -11.47 24.54 6.52
C GLY A 40 -11.43 23.25 5.70
N ILE A 41 -11.28 23.34 4.38
CA ILE A 41 -11.13 22.17 3.49
C ILE A 41 -9.83 21.44 3.79
N LEU A 42 -8.71 22.15 3.92
CA LEU A 42 -7.41 21.57 4.26
C LEU A 42 -7.44 20.84 5.61
N MET A 43 -8.17 21.37 6.59
CA MET A 43 -8.37 20.69 7.88
C MET A 43 -9.13 19.36 7.74
N ILE A 44 -10.15 19.31 6.88
CA ILE A 44 -10.92 18.09 6.59
C ILE A 44 -10.03 17.06 5.90
N GLU A 45 -9.31 17.45 4.84
CA GLU A 45 -8.41 16.56 4.10
C GLU A 45 -7.31 16.00 5.02
N ALA A 46 -6.65 16.85 5.81
CA ALA A 46 -5.64 16.42 6.77
C ALA A 46 -6.20 15.44 7.81
N GLY A 47 -7.45 15.64 8.25
CA GLY A 47 -8.16 14.72 9.13
C GLY A 47 -8.38 13.36 8.47
N ILE A 48 -8.84 13.32 7.21
CA ILE A 48 -9.10 12.08 6.46
C ILE A 48 -7.80 11.31 6.21
N PHE A 49 -6.75 11.96 5.71
CA PHE A 49 -5.45 11.30 5.47
C PHE A 49 -4.88 10.69 6.75
N LYS A 50 -5.02 11.39 7.88
CA LYS A 50 -4.54 10.93 9.18
C LYS A 50 -5.42 9.85 9.81
N LEU A 51 -6.72 9.81 9.51
CA LEU A 51 -7.64 8.74 9.91
C LEU A 51 -7.46 7.48 9.05
N ALA A 52 -7.08 7.65 7.78
CA ALA A 52 -6.70 6.56 6.88
C ALA A 52 -5.36 5.94 7.29
N HIS A 53 -4.42 6.71 7.84
CA HIS A 53 -3.10 6.22 8.24
C HIS A 53 -3.08 5.09 9.30
N PRO A 54 -3.96 5.03 10.32
CA PRO A 54 -4.09 3.86 11.19
C PRO A 54 -4.89 2.70 10.58
N LEU A 55 -5.75 2.95 9.58
CA LEU A 55 -6.37 1.90 8.74
C LEU A 55 -5.38 1.32 7.70
N LEU A 56 -4.31 2.06 7.40
CA LEU A 56 -3.11 1.63 6.69
C LEU A 56 -1.97 1.42 7.72
N PRO A 57 -2.03 0.40 8.60
CA PRO A 57 -1.04 0.21 9.64
C PRO A 57 0.38 0.07 9.06
N ASN A 58 1.08 1.20 9.02
CA ASN A 58 2.50 1.44 9.17
C ASN A 58 3.39 0.22 8.85
N GLU A 59 3.59 0.00 7.55
CA GLU A 59 4.81 -0.34 6.78
C GLU A 59 5.91 -1.25 7.34
N ARG A 60 5.82 -1.79 8.55
CA ARG A 60 6.83 -2.72 9.13
C ARG A 60 6.27 -4.08 9.50
N LYS A 61 4.97 -4.29 9.29
CA LYS A 61 4.34 -5.61 9.43
C LYS A 61 4.05 -6.15 8.03
N TYR A 62 4.33 -7.43 7.82
CA TYR A 62 4.12 -8.13 6.54
C TYR A 62 5.00 -7.61 5.38
N LEU A 63 6.22 -7.14 5.66
CA LEU A 63 7.18 -6.70 4.65
C LEU A 63 7.46 -7.79 3.60
N ALA A 64 7.54 -9.05 4.02
CA ALA A 64 7.68 -10.19 3.12
C ALA A 64 6.50 -10.31 2.13
N LEU A 65 5.26 -10.06 2.59
CA LEU A 65 4.09 -10.08 1.71
C LEU A 65 4.12 -8.89 0.75
N ARG A 66 4.54 -7.71 1.20
CA ARG A 66 4.65 -6.52 0.35
C ARG A 66 5.69 -6.71 -0.75
N ALA A 67 6.86 -7.26 -0.41
CA ALA A 67 7.90 -7.57 -1.38
C ALA A 67 7.40 -8.54 -2.45
N GLU A 68 6.70 -9.62 -2.06
CA GLU A 68 6.14 -10.57 -3.02
C GLU A 68 5.02 -9.95 -3.89
N VAL A 69 4.21 -9.04 -3.34
CA VAL A 69 3.21 -8.29 -4.13
C VAL A 69 3.88 -7.40 -5.18
N ASP A 70 4.96 -6.71 -4.82
CA ASP A 70 5.71 -5.86 -5.76
C ASP A 70 6.30 -6.69 -6.92
N ASP A 71 6.83 -7.88 -6.61
CA ASP A 71 7.29 -8.85 -7.62
C ASP A 71 6.14 -9.37 -8.50
N PHE A 72 4.99 -9.68 -7.89
CA PHE A 72 3.79 -10.13 -8.60
C PHE A 72 3.26 -9.07 -9.57
N ILE A 73 3.29 -7.78 -9.21
CA ILE A 73 2.94 -6.68 -10.12
C ILE A 73 3.85 -6.69 -11.36
N GLY A 74 5.14 -7.01 -11.19
CA GLY A 74 6.07 -7.23 -12.30
C GLY A 74 5.62 -8.35 -13.25
N LEU A 75 5.13 -9.46 -12.69
CA LEU A 75 4.60 -10.60 -13.46
C LEU A 75 3.33 -10.23 -14.22
N VAL A 76 2.41 -9.47 -13.63
CA VAL A 76 1.20 -8.97 -14.32
C VAL A 76 1.57 -8.16 -15.57
N ARG A 77 2.58 -7.28 -15.48
CA ARG A 77 3.07 -6.51 -16.64
C ARG A 77 3.73 -7.40 -17.68
N ARG A 78 4.46 -8.44 -17.27
CA ARG A 78 5.04 -9.43 -18.20
C ARG A 78 3.95 -10.24 -18.90
N LEU A 79 2.90 -10.64 -18.18
CA LEU A 79 1.78 -11.39 -18.74
C LEU A 79 1.07 -10.56 -19.80
N ASN A 80 0.79 -9.29 -19.52
CA ASN A 80 0.16 -8.40 -20.49
C ASN A 80 1.02 -8.24 -21.75
N ARG A 81 2.34 -8.09 -21.62
CA ARG A 81 3.25 -8.05 -22.78
C ARG A 81 3.24 -9.36 -23.57
N ALA A 82 3.28 -10.51 -22.91
CA ALA A 82 3.22 -11.81 -23.56
C ALA A 82 1.88 -12.05 -24.26
N ALA A 83 0.77 -11.62 -23.65
CA ALA A 83 -0.56 -11.73 -24.24
C ALA A 83 -0.73 -10.82 -25.47
N LEU A 84 -0.19 -9.60 -25.42
CA LEU A 84 -0.16 -8.71 -26.59
C LEU A 84 0.69 -9.32 -27.72
N ALA A 85 1.87 -9.84 -27.41
CA ALA A 85 2.72 -10.53 -28.39
C ALA A 85 2.01 -11.74 -29.01
N LEU A 86 1.29 -12.53 -28.21
CA LEU A 86 0.50 -13.66 -28.70
C LEU A 86 -0.66 -13.25 -29.61
N ARG A 87 -1.28 -12.09 -29.33
CA ARG A 87 -2.33 -11.55 -30.17
C ARG A 87 -1.80 -11.11 -31.54
N ASP A 88 -0.59 -10.55 -31.55
CA ASP A 88 0.04 -10.03 -32.76
C ASP A 88 0.78 -11.14 -33.55
N ASP A 89 1.22 -12.20 -32.86
CA ASP A 89 1.86 -13.41 -33.40
C ASP A 89 1.37 -14.67 -32.67
N GLU A 90 0.58 -15.51 -33.36
CA GLU A 90 0.04 -16.76 -32.81
C GLU A 90 1.05 -17.93 -32.75
N SER A 91 2.35 -17.64 -32.86
CA SER A 91 3.40 -18.64 -32.80
C SER A 91 3.37 -19.47 -31.51
N THR A 92 3.87 -20.70 -31.61
CA THR A 92 4.06 -21.59 -30.46
C THR A 92 4.93 -20.94 -29.38
N ALA A 93 5.94 -20.14 -29.79
CA ALA A 93 6.80 -19.40 -28.88
C ALA A 93 6.04 -18.34 -28.08
N ALA A 94 5.15 -17.57 -28.71
CA ALA A 94 4.32 -16.59 -28.01
C ALA A 94 3.35 -17.26 -27.02
N ARG A 95 2.79 -18.42 -27.39
CA ARG A 95 1.95 -19.23 -26.48
C ARG A 95 2.75 -19.76 -25.29
N GLU A 96 3.99 -20.16 -25.50
CA GLU A 96 4.88 -20.64 -24.45
C GLU A 96 5.27 -19.52 -23.48
N ALA A 97 5.57 -18.32 -23.99
CA ALA A 97 5.85 -17.15 -23.16
C ALA A 97 4.70 -16.80 -22.20
N VAL A 98 3.44 -16.89 -22.66
CA VAL A 98 2.26 -16.68 -21.81
C VAL A 98 2.17 -17.76 -20.71
N ARG A 99 2.41 -19.03 -21.06
CA ARG A 99 2.40 -20.14 -20.09
C ARG A 99 3.50 -20.01 -19.05
N GLU A 100 4.70 -19.61 -19.46
CA GLU A 100 5.84 -19.39 -18.56
C GLU A 100 5.52 -18.33 -17.51
N VAL A 101 5.01 -17.17 -17.93
CA VAL A 101 4.61 -16.12 -17.00
C VAL A 101 3.46 -16.57 -16.09
N THR A 102 2.52 -17.35 -16.62
CA THR A 102 1.40 -17.89 -15.82
C THR A 102 1.90 -18.82 -14.73
N ARG A 103 2.86 -19.70 -15.02
CA ARG A 103 3.50 -20.58 -14.01
C ARG A 103 4.22 -19.74 -12.95
N ALA A 104 4.99 -18.74 -13.36
CA ALA A 104 5.68 -17.84 -12.43
C ALA A 104 4.70 -17.08 -11.50
N MET A 105 3.52 -16.72 -12.01
CA MET A 105 2.46 -16.11 -11.18
C MET A 105 1.88 -17.07 -10.15
N GLN A 106 1.68 -18.35 -10.51
CA GLN A 106 1.23 -19.37 -9.56
C GLN A 106 2.25 -19.59 -8.44
N GLU A 107 3.53 -19.73 -8.79
CA GLU A 107 4.62 -19.86 -7.80
C GLU A 107 4.71 -18.63 -6.88
N SER A 108 4.47 -17.43 -7.41
CA SER A 108 4.43 -16.20 -6.61
C SER A 108 3.24 -16.19 -5.64
N LEU A 109 2.06 -16.64 -6.07
CA LEU A 109 0.90 -16.79 -5.19
C LEU A 109 1.16 -17.78 -4.05
N GLU A 110 1.83 -18.90 -4.32
CA GLU A 110 2.23 -19.86 -3.28
C GLU A 110 3.17 -19.21 -2.25
N ARG A 111 4.14 -18.40 -2.70
CA ARG A 111 5.00 -17.63 -1.79
C ARG A 111 4.22 -16.60 -0.99
N MET A 112 3.25 -15.92 -1.60
CA MET A 112 2.36 -14.98 -0.90
C MET A 112 1.55 -15.69 0.18
N GLU A 113 1.01 -16.87 -0.09
CA GLU A 113 0.29 -17.69 0.89
C GLU A 113 1.19 -18.06 2.08
N LEU A 114 2.44 -18.43 1.81
CA LEU A 114 3.41 -18.78 2.85
C LEU A 114 3.74 -17.63 3.79
N VAL A 115 3.70 -16.38 3.33
CA VAL A 115 4.04 -15.18 4.14
C VAL A 115 2.82 -14.40 4.60
N ALA A 116 1.63 -14.73 4.09
CA ALA A 116 0.38 -14.08 4.45
C ALA A 116 0.13 -14.18 5.96
N GLY A 117 -0.17 -13.04 6.58
CA GLY A 117 -0.40 -12.98 8.02
C GLY A 117 0.83 -13.20 8.91
N LYS A 118 2.04 -13.39 8.33
CA LYS A 118 3.29 -13.57 9.09
C LYS A 118 4.10 -12.27 9.18
N THR A 119 4.52 -11.94 10.39
CA THR A 119 5.47 -10.84 10.63
C THR A 119 6.89 -11.24 10.24
N GLU A 120 7.80 -10.29 10.03
CA GLU A 120 9.19 -10.62 9.64
C GLU A 120 9.91 -11.54 10.63
N GLY A 121 9.63 -11.41 11.93
CA GLY A 121 10.21 -12.30 12.94
C GLY A 121 9.76 -13.76 12.78
N GLU A 122 8.53 -13.98 12.34
CA GLU A 122 7.98 -15.33 12.09
C GLU A 122 8.48 -15.90 10.76
N VAL A 123 8.68 -15.06 9.74
CA VAL A 123 9.30 -15.46 8.46
C VAL A 123 10.78 -15.79 8.64
N ALA A 124 11.51 -15.01 9.45
CA ALA A 124 12.92 -15.26 9.76
C ALA A 124 13.13 -16.56 10.55
N GLY A 125 12.20 -16.93 11.43
CA GLY A 125 12.23 -18.20 12.17
C GLY A 125 11.93 -19.45 11.31
N LEU A 126 11.37 -19.28 10.10
CA LEU A 126 11.10 -20.37 9.14
C LEU A 126 12.30 -20.65 8.23
N ARG A 127 13.28 -19.73 8.14
CA ARG A 127 14.57 -20.03 7.52
C ARG A 127 15.40 -20.86 8.51
N PRO A 128 15.89 -22.05 8.14
CA PRO A 128 16.82 -22.77 9.00
C PRO A 128 18.02 -21.87 9.31
N PRO A 129 18.56 -21.91 10.55
CA PRO A 129 19.70 -21.08 10.92
C PRO A 129 20.82 -21.33 9.93
N ALA A 130 21.36 -20.25 9.35
CA ALA A 130 22.51 -20.32 8.46
C ALA A 130 23.58 -21.18 9.12
N ALA A 131 24.01 -22.22 8.41
CA ALA A 131 25.01 -23.16 8.92
C ALA A 131 26.23 -22.38 9.42
N PRO A 132 26.81 -22.76 10.58
CA PRO A 132 27.96 -22.08 11.13
C PRO A 132 29.07 -22.05 10.08
N SER A 133 29.54 -20.85 9.76
CA SER A 133 30.69 -20.64 8.88
C SER A 133 31.86 -21.45 9.43
N VAL A 134 32.23 -22.49 8.70
CA VAL A 134 33.40 -23.32 9.02
C VAL A 134 34.61 -22.39 8.98
N SER A 135 35.10 -22.02 10.16
CA SER A 135 36.38 -21.32 10.33
C SER A 135 37.47 -22.24 9.82
N SER A 136 37.99 -21.98 8.62
CA SER A 136 39.25 -22.57 8.18
C SER A 136 40.37 -21.96 9.02
N SER A 137 40.80 -22.68 10.05
CA SER A 137 41.99 -22.36 10.83
C SER A 137 42.93 -23.56 10.80
N GLY A 138 44.13 -23.35 10.24
CA GLY A 138 45.32 -24.18 10.47
C GLY A 138 45.55 -25.28 9.45
#